data_AF-A0A2E6UXD2-F1
#
_entry.id   AF-A0A2E6UXD2-F1
#
_cell.length_a   1.000
_cell.length_b   1.000
_cell.length_c   1.000
_cell.angle_alpha   90.00
_cell.angle_beta   90.00
_cell.angle_gamma   90.00
#
_symmetry.space_group_name_H-M   'P 1'
#
loop_
_entity.id
_entity.type
_entity.pdbx_description
1 polymer ?
#
loop_
_entity_poly.entity_id
_entity_poly.type
_entity_poly.pdbx_seq_one_letter_code
_entity_poly.pdbx_strand_id
1 'polypeptide(L)'
;MAEESSWTEERLEKLKLFWDSGLSISQIGERLGVTRNAVAGKAHRLKLPKRQSPISKAERQKTKAVKQRDLPLRLVLRDIKWSRSKCVWPSGDP
;
A
#
# COMPACT_ATOMS: atom_id res chain seq x y z
N MET A 1 22.76 26.96 -2.85
CA MET A 1 21.89 26.06 -3.63
C MET A 1 21.84 24.74 -2.87
N ALA A 2 20.77 24.49 -2.11
CA ALA A 2 20.59 23.26 -1.36
C ALA A 2 19.46 22.48 -2.05
N GLU A 3 19.87 21.40 -2.71
CA GLU A 3 19.11 20.50 -3.57
C GLU A 3 17.73 20.10 -3.00
N GLU A 4 16.69 20.29 -3.82
CA GLU A 4 15.34 19.75 -3.66
C GLU A 4 15.32 18.23 -3.84
N SER A 5 15.96 17.52 -2.92
CA SER A 5 15.57 16.14 -2.64
C SER A 5 14.45 16.19 -1.62
N SER A 6 13.28 15.64 -1.94
CA SER A 6 12.09 15.53 -1.07
C SER A 6 12.39 15.02 0.36
N TRP A 7 13.58 14.44 0.55
CA TRP A 7 14.20 14.04 1.82
C TRP A 7 15.47 14.84 2.12
N THR A 8 15.31 16.00 2.74
CA THR A 8 16.43 16.78 3.31
C THR A 8 17.05 16.05 4.52
N GLU A 9 18.31 16.38 4.85
CA GLU A 9 19.00 15.83 6.02
C GLU A 9 18.19 16.03 7.32
N GLU A 10 17.61 17.22 7.52
CA GLU A 10 16.77 17.53 8.68
C GLU A 10 15.53 16.64 8.77
N ARG A 11 14.90 16.31 7.63
CA ARG A 11 13.77 15.37 7.57
C ARG A 11 14.21 13.96 7.88
N LEU A 12 15.43 13.56 7.48
CA LEU A 12 16.00 12.25 7.79
C LEU A 12 16.30 12.10 9.29
N GLU A 13 16.82 13.14 9.93
CA GLU A 13 17.06 13.13 11.37
C GLU A 13 15.75 13.03 12.16
N LYS A 14 14.75 13.84 11.81
CA LYS A 14 13.41 13.75 12.41
C LYS A 14 12.77 12.38 12.19
N LEU A 15 12.94 11.81 10.99
CA LEU A 15 12.48 10.44 10.68
C LEU A 15 13.13 9.43 11.61
N LYS A 16 14.46 9.47 11.80
CA LYS A 16 15.18 8.56 12.70
C LYS A 16 14.76 8.75 14.15
N LEU A 17 14.58 9.99 14.62
CA LEU A 17 14.16 10.30 15.98
C LEU A 17 12.76 9.75 16.28
N PHE A 18 11.79 10.02 15.40
CA PHE A 18 10.44 9.50 15.56
C PHE A 18 10.37 7.99 15.38
N TRP A 19 11.22 7.46 14.49
CA TRP A 19 11.40 6.03 14.36
C TRP A 19 11.89 5.45 15.68
N ASP A 20 12.94 5.96 16.31
CA ASP A 20 13.42 5.43 17.59
C ASP A 20 12.34 5.51 18.69
N SER A 21 11.63 6.64 18.75
CA SER A 21 10.56 6.95 19.72
C SER A 21 9.32 6.05 19.68
N GLY A 22 9.22 5.06 18.80
CA GLY A 22 8.09 4.13 18.79
C GLY A 22 6.90 4.53 17.91
N LEU A 23 6.94 5.71 17.28
CA LEU A 23 5.78 6.26 16.55
C LEU A 23 5.40 5.40 15.33
N SER A 24 4.10 5.36 15.02
CA SER A 24 3.60 4.65 13.85
C SER A 24 3.93 5.41 12.56
N ILE A 25 4.06 4.67 11.46
CA ILE A 25 4.41 5.23 10.13
C ILE A 25 3.42 6.34 9.70
N SER A 26 2.13 6.19 10.01
CA SER A 26 1.11 7.21 9.72
C SER A 26 1.36 8.50 10.51
N GLN A 27 1.60 8.40 11.82
CA GLN A 27 1.89 9.55 12.69
C GLN A 27 3.19 10.25 12.29
N ILE A 28 4.21 9.48 11.88
CA ILE A 28 5.47 10.04 11.36
C ILE A 28 5.22 10.81 10.06
N GLY A 29 4.39 10.27 9.17
CA GLY A 29 4.01 10.92 7.92
C GLY A 29 3.27 12.24 8.14
N GLU A 30 2.30 12.26 9.05
CA GLU A 30 1.57 13.46 9.44
C GLU A 30 2.50 14.57 9.96
N ARG A 31 3.47 14.22 10.83
CA ARG A 31 4.42 15.21 11.38
C ARG A 31 5.43 15.74 10.37
N LEU A 32 5.83 14.91 9.40
CA LEU A 32 6.80 15.28 8.37
C LEU A 32 6.15 15.87 7.11
N GLY A 33 4.81 15.82 7.00
CA GLY A 33 4.05 16.25 5.83
C GLY A 33 4.28 15.34 4.61
N VAL A 34 4.48 14.04 4.83
CA VAL A 34 4.75 13.05 3.78
C VAL A 34 3.80 11.85 3.91
N THR A 35 3.55 11.15 2.81
CA THR A 35 2.63 10.00 2.84
C THR A 35 3.22 8.84 3.67
N ARG A 36 2.34 8.05 4.30
CA ARG A 36 2.72 6.82 5.01
C ARG A 36 3.63 5.91 4.18
N ASN A 37 3.34 5.78 2.89
CA ASN A 37 4.11 4.93 1.97
C ASN A 37 5.51 5.50 1.71
N ALA A 38 5.65 6.83 1.64
CA ALA A 38 6.94 7.48 1.50
C ALA A 38 7.84 7.23 2.72
N VAL A 39 7.29 7.34 3.93
CA VAL A 39 8.00 7.03 5.19
C VAL A 39 8.43 5.56 5.22
N ALA A 40 7.52 4.63 4.92
CA ALA A 40 7.81 3.20 4.90
C ALA A 40 8.90 2.85 3.87
N GLY A 41 8.80 3.42 2.66
CA GLY A 41 9.78 3.21 1.60
C GLY A 41 11.16 3.77 1.97
N LYS A 42 11.23 4.95 2.61
CA LYS A 42 12.50 5.53 3.04
C LYS A 42 13.13 4.76 4.20
N ALA A 43 12.34 4.39 5.20
CA ALA A 43 12.81 3.56 6.33
C ALA A 43 13.36 2.21 5.86
N HIS A 44 12.70 1.58 4.87
CA HIS A 44 13.15 0.33 4.26
C HIS A 44 14.52 0.48 3.55
N ARG A 45 14.73 1.58 2.82
CA ARG A 45 16.02 1.87 2.15
C ARG A 45 17.15 2.13 3.15
N LEU A 46 16.84 2.73 4.30
CA LEU A 46 17.78 3.00 5.38
C LEU A 46 18.07 1.76 6.27
N LYS A 47 17.50 0.58 5.95
CA LYS A 47 17.66 -0.67 6.70
C LYS A 47 17.34 -0.54 8.20
N LEU A 48 16.43 0.37 8.55
CA LEU A 48 16.00 0.52 9.94
C LEU A 48 15.32 -0.77 10.43
N PRO A 49 15.49 -1.15 11.72
CA PRO A 49 14.98 -2.40 12.26
C PRO A 49 13.49 -2.52 11.98
N LYS A 50 13.12 -3.62 11.32
CA LYS A 50 11.76 -3.88 10.85
C LYS A 50 10.87 -4.03 12.06
N ARG A 51 10.17 -2.97 12.44
CA ARG A 51 9.11 -3.07 13.44
C ARG A 51 8.05 -4.02 12.91
N GLN A 52 7.76 -5.07 13.68
CA GLN A 52 6.56 -5.85 13.47
C GLN A 52 5.40 -4.89 13.66
N SER A 53 4.69 -4.56 12.57
CA SER A 53 3.54 -3.68 12.71
C SER A 53 2.57 -4.36 13.68
N PRO A 54 1.94 -3.63 14.61
CA PRO A 54 0.94 -4.19 15.52
C PRO A 54 -0.30 -4.79 14.80
N ILE A 55 -0.30 -4.83 13.47
CA ILE A 55 -1.24 -5.59 12.64
C ILE A 55 -0.99 -7.12 12.74
N SER A 56 -0.03 -7.59 13.53
CA SER A 56 -0.04 -9.00 13.96
C SER A 56 -1.03 -9.17 15.11
N LYS A 57 -2.25 -9.61 14.77
CA LYS A 57 -3.35 -10.08 15.65
C LYS A 57 -4.35 -9.05 16.18
N ALA A 58 -4.69 -8.01 15.43
CA ALA A 58 -6.06 -7.49 15.53
C ALA A 58 -6.90 -8.28 14.53
N GLU A 59 -7.62 -9.26 15.06
CA GLU A 59 -8.69 -9.99 14.40
C GLU A 59 -9.46 -9.04 13.48
N ARG A 60 -9.34 -9.25 12.16
CA ARG A 60 -10.21 -8.58 11.18
C ARG A 60 -11.63 -9.02 11.53
N GLN A 61 -12.29 -8.25 12.39
CA GLN A 61 -13.73 -8.26 12.50
C GLN A 61 -14.25 -7.76 11.16
N LYS A 62 -14.37 -8.70 10.23
CA LYS A 62 -15.11 -8.52 8.99
C LYS A 62 -16.53 -8.21 9.41
N THR A 63 -16.90 -6.94 9.41
CA THR A 63 -18.31 -6.55 9.36
C THR A 63 -18.88 -7.24 8.13
N LYS A 64 -19.71 -8.27 8.36
CA LYS A 64 -20.41 -8.99 7.30
C LYS A 64 -21.48 -8.07 6.74
N ALA A 65 -21.09 -7.17 5.85
CA ALA A 65 -22.03 -6.54 4.94
C ALA A 65 -22.53 -7.65 3.99
N VAL A 66 -23.76 -8.09 4.23
CA VAL A 66 -24.51 -8.94 3.31
C VAL A 66 -24.71 -8.14 2.02
N LYS A 67 -23.95 -8.49 0.98
CA LYS A 67 -24.31 -8.17 -0.40
C LYS A 67 -24.38 -9.49 -1.14
N GLN A 68 -25.40 -9.62 -1.99
CA GLN A 68 -25.74 -10.79 -2.76
C GLN A 68 -24.52 -11.45 -3.39
N ARG A 69 -24.62 -12.74 -3.71
CA ARG A 69 -23.56 -13.57 -4.30
C ARG A 69 -23.11 -13.06 -5.68
N ASP A 70 -22.55 -11.87 -5.76
CA ASP A 70 -21.61 -11.47 -6.78
C ASP A 70 -20.34 -12.24 -6.46
N LEU A 71 -20.21 -13.43 -7.05
CA LEU A 71 -18.92 -14.07 -7.06
C LEU A 71 -17.93 -13.03 -7.60
N PRO A 72 -16.74 -12.86 -6.97
CA PRO A 72 -15.76 -11.91 -7.48
C PRO A 72 -15.57 -12.19 -8.97
N LEU A 73 -15.60 -11.14 -9.81
CA LEU A 73 -15.57 -11.22 -11.27
C LEU A 73 -14.58 -12.29 -11.79
N ARG A 74 -13.45 -12.45 -11.12
CA ARG A 74 -12.44 -13.48 -11.37
C ARG A 74 -12.98 -14.93 -11.45
N LEU A 75 -13.97 -15.29 -10.64
CA LEU A 75 -14.59 -16.61 -10.64
C LEU A 75 -15.55 -16.75 -11.82
N VAL A 76 -16.37 -15.74 -12.09
CA VAL A 76 -17.27 -15.70 -13.25
C VAL A 76 -16.49 -15.76 -14.57
N LEU A 77 -15.36 -15.05 -14.65
CA LEU A 77 -14.50 -15.01 -15.83
C LEU A 77 -13.75 -16.32 -16.10
N ARG A 78 -13.65 -17.26 -15.13
CA ARG A 78 -13.04 -18.58 -15.37
C ARG A 78 -13.92 -19.49 -16.22
N ASP A 79 -15.24 -19.31 -16.14
CA ASP A 79 -16.21 -20.14 -16.85
C ASP A 79 -16.47 -19.65 -18.28
N ILE A 80 -15.91 -18.49 -18.65
CA ILE A 80 -16.01 -17.93 -20.00
C ILE A 80 -15.04 -18.68 -20.94
N LYS A 81 -15.58 -19.37 -21.94
CA LYS A 81 -14.80 -19.94 -23.03
C LYS A 81 -14.33 -18.85 -23.99
N TRP A 82 -13.06 -18.46 -23.87
CA TRP A 82 -12.42 -17.50 -24.75
C TRP A 82 -11.97 -18.14 -26.07
N SER A 83 -12.32 -17.54 -27.21
CA SER A 83 -11.79 -17.93 -28.51
C SER A 83 -10.44 -17.23 -28.75
N ARG A 84 -9.35 -17.88 -28.35
CA ARG A 84 -7.96 -17.36 -28.41
C ARG A 84 -7.44 -16.98 -29.81
N SER A 85 -8.24 -17.17 -30.84
CA SER A 85 -7.90 -17.02 -32.26
C SER A 85 -8.85 -16.12 -33.04
N LYS A 86 -9.75 -15.38 -32.39
CA LYS A 86 -10.67 -14.44 -33.06
C LYS A 86 -10.81 -13.14 -32.28
N CYS A 87 -9.93 -12.17 -32.53
CA CYS A 87 -10.16 -10.79 -32.09
C CYS A 87 -11.36 -10.20 -32.87
N VAL A 88 -12.41 -9.73 -32.19
CA VAL A 88 -13.64 -9.15 -32.79
C VAL A 88 -13.87 -7.67 -32.41
N TRP A 89 -12.81 -6.88 -32.45
CA TRP A 89 -12.92 -5.41 -32.35
C TRP A 89 -13.48 -4.84 -33.68
N PRO A 90 -14.47 -3.92 -33.69
CA PRO A 90 -14.87 -2.94 -32.67
C PRO A 90 -16.15 -3.26 -31.88
N SER A 91 -16.71 -4.47 -32.00
CA SER A 91 -17.91 -4.89 -31.25
C SER A 91 -17.73 -6.31 -30.74
N GLY A 92 -16.81 -6.50 -29.79
CA GLY A 92 -16.57 -7.80 -29.17
C GLY A 92 -15.29 -7.86 -28.34
N ASP A 93 -15.25 -8.79 -27.41
CA ASP A 93 -14.07 -9.12 -26.60
C ASP A 93 -13.10 -10.05 -27.38
N PRO A 94 -11.76 -9.93 -27.18
CA PRO A 94 -10.73 -10.60 -28.00
C PRO A 94 -10.66 -12.15 -27.97
#